data_AF-A0A7X3T906-F1
#
_entry.id   AF-A0A7X3T906-F1
#
_cell.length_a   1.000
_cell.length_b   1.000
_cell.length_c   1.000
_cell.angle_alpha   90.00
_cell.angle_beta   90.00
_cell.angle_gamma   90.00
#
_symmetry.space_group_name_H-M   'P 1'
#
loop_
_entity.id
_entity.type
_entity.pdbx_description
1 polymer ?
#
loop_
_entity_poly.entity_id
_entity_poly.type
_entity_poly.pdbx_seq_one_letter_code
_entity_poly.pdbx_strand_id
1 'polypeptide(L)'
;MDPNYRYKGARLKPKIAKAIILEQFAGKTMSRREIDDGVIQHHQSNGGLPSTAKTNPIKAALRYLKGKGFAENVSRGSGSTWRIFENPKPVSEPLDTHGLIAVIRSEIQYLTTLIESFERRISELEATLTKDRQ
;
A
#
# COMPACT_ATOMS: atom_id res chain seq x y z
N MET A 1 -3.26 -25.97 12.34
CA MET A 1 -2.95 -24.75 13.13
C MET A 1 -1.46 -24.75 13.40
N ASP A 2 -0.73 -23.78 12.84
CA ASP A 2 0.71 -23.62 13.08
C ASP A 2 0.95 -22.90 14.43
N PRO A 3 1.62 -23.55 15.42
CA PRO A 3 1.93 -22.92 16.70
C PRO A 3 2.90 -21.74 16.58
N ASN A 4 3.70 -21.68 15.51
CA ASN A 4 4.69 -20.64 15.25
C ASN A 4 4.19 -19.53 14.32
N TYR A 5 2.88 -19.52 14.03
CA TYR A 5 2.30 -18.48 13.20
C TYR A 5 2.45 -17.11 13.85
N ARG A 6 3.33 -16.29 13.27
CA ARG A 6 3.72 -14.95 13.76
C ARG A 6 2.58 -13.95 13.99
N TYR A 7 1.37 -14.23 13.49
CA TYR A 7 0.20 -13.35 13.63
C TYR A 7 -0.95 -14.00 14.39
N LYS A 8 -0.70 -15.06 15.16
CA LYS A 8 -1.69 -15.70 16.02
C LYS A 8 -2.32 -14.67 16.98
N GLY A 9 -3.64 -14.69 17.11
CA GLY A 9 -4.42 -13.75 17.91
C GLY A 9 -4.53 -12.33 17.34
N ALA A 10 -3.81 -11.99 16.27
CA ALA A 10 -3.90 -10.68 15.63
C ALA A 10 -5.04 -10.65 14.61
N ARG A 11 -5.70 -9.49 14.46
CA ARG A 11 -6.69 -9.26 13.40
C ARG A 11 -6.04 -9.07 12.05
N LEU A 12 -6.68 -9.54 10.99
CA LEU A 12 -6.22 -9.32 9.61
C LEU A 12 -6.14 -7.82 9.27
N LYS A 13 -4.90 -7.35 9.08
CA LYS A 13 -4.54 -5.97 8.68
C LYS A 13 -3.82 -6.00 7.34
N PRO A 14 -3.75 -4.87 6.59
CA PRO A 14 -3.04 -4.83 5.31
C PRO A 14 -1.59 -5.32 5.39
N LYS A 15 -0.85 -5.01 6.47
CA LYS A 15 0.53 -5.50 6.68
C LYS A 15 0.61 -7.02 6.73
N ILE A 16 -0.33 -7.66 7.42
CA ILE A 16 -0.41 -9.13 7.55
C ILE A 16 -0.82 -9.75 6.21
N ALA A 17 -1.86 -9.20 5.57
CA ALA A 17 -2.32 -9.67 4.27
C ALA A 17 -1.21 -9.61 3.21
N LYS A 18 -0.41 -8.54 3.16
CA LYS A 18 0.75 -8.47 2.25
C LYS A 18 1.71 -9.64 2.44
N ALA A 19 2.02 -9.94 3.70
CA ALA A 19 2.98 -10.96 4.04
C ALA A 19 2.46 -12.35 3.67
N ILE A 20 1.18 -12.64 3.96
CA ILE A 20 0.51 -13.89 3.55
C ILE A 20 0.44 -13.99 2.02
N ILE A 21 0.15 -12.88 1.31
CA ILE A 21 0.05 -12.91 -0.15
C ILE A 21 1.36 -13.33 -0.79
N LEU A 22 2.47 -12.74 -0.35
CA LEU A 22 3.80 -13.08 -0.85
C LEU A 22 4.19 -14.51 -0.47
N GLU A 23 3.85 -14.95 0.73
CA GLU A 23 4.17 -16.29 1.21
C GLU A 23 3.40 -17.40 0.47
N GLN A 24 2.12 -17.18 0.16
CA GLN A 24 1.23 -18.21 -0.36
C GLN A 24 1.08 -18.18 -1.90
N PHE A 25 1.24 -17.00 -2.50
CA PHE A 25 0.88 -16.78 -3.91
C PHE A 25 2.01 -16.24 -4.78
N ALA A 26 3.21 -16.00 -4.25
CA ALA A 26 4.35 -15.64 -5.08
C ALA A 26 4.58 -16.65 -6.21
N GLY A 27 4.87 -16.15 -7.41
CA GLY A 27 5.06 -16.94 -8.63
C GLY A 27 3.75 -17.35 -9.33
N LYS A 28 2.58 -17.05 -8.75
CA LYS A 28 1.29 -17.53 -9.27
C LYS A 28 0.45 -16.41 -9.89
N THR A 29 -0.43 -16.81 -10.82
CA THR A 29 -1.48 -15.97 -11.40
C THR A 29 -2.84 -16.56 -11.03
N MET A 30 -3.74 -15.76 -10.47
CA MET A 30 -5.02 -16.23 -9.92
C MET A 30 -6.04 -15.11 -9.83
N SER A 31 -7.31 -15.47 -9.68
CA SER A 31 -8.37 -14.50 -9.50
C SER A 31 -8.25 -13.79 -8.16
N ARG A 32 -8.83 -12.59 -8.09
CA ARG A 32 -8.89 -11.82 -6.85
C ARG A 32 -9.66 -12.55 -5.74
N ARG A 33 -10.68 -13.32 -6.12
CA ARG A 33 -11.48 -14.10 -5.18
C ARG A 33 -10.64 -15.19 -4.52
N GLU A 34 -9.86 -15.93 -5.30
CA GLU A 34 -8.96 -16.96 -4.77
C GLU A 34 -7.92 -16.39 -3.80
N ILE A 35 -7.38 -15.21 -4.09
CA ILE A 35 -6.47 -14.51 -3.16
C ILE A 35 -7.22 -14.13 -1.88
N ASP A 36 -8.40 -13.55 -2.00
CA ASP A 36 -9.17 -13.12 -0.83
C ASP A 36 -9.51 -14.32 0.08
N ASP A 37 -10.07 -15.38 -0.50
CA ASP A 37 -10.46 -16.60 0.21
C ASP A 37 -9.23 -17.29 0.82
N GLY A 38 -8.14 -17.43 0.06
CA GLY A 38 -6.93 -18.09 0.52
C GLY A 38 -6.20 -17.32 1.64
N VAL A 39 -6.13 -15.98 1.58
CA VAL A 39 -5.57 -15.18 2.67
C VAL A 39 -6.39 -15.31 3.94
N ILE A 40 -7.73 -15.22 3.83
CA ILE A 40 -8.64 -15.33 4.98
C ILE A 40 -8.50 -16.72 5.61
N GLN A 41 -8.61 -17.77 4.80
CA GLN A 41 -8.51 -19.15 5.25
C GLN A 41 -7.16 -19.44 5.90
N HIS A 42 -6.06 -19.04 5.28
CA HIS A 42 -4.72 -19.22 5.84
C HIS A 42 -4.57 -18.47 7.18
N HIS A 43 -5.04 -17.22 7.27
CA HIS A 43 -4.93 -16.45 8.50
C HIS A 43 -5.74 -17.07 9.65
N GLN A 44 -7.01 -17.41 9.38
CA GLN A 44 -7.93 -17.92 10.40
C GLN A 44 -7.58 -19.35 10.86
N SER A 45 -7.21 -20.23 9.93
CA SER A 45 -6.80 -21.61 10.25
C SER A 45 -5.52 -21.70 11.11
N ASN A 46 -4.73 -20.62 11.12
CA ASN A 46 -3.54 -20.48 11.96
C ASN A 46 -3.76 -19.61 13.21
N GLY A 47 -5.03 -19.38 13.58
CA GLY A 47 -5.39 -18.69 14.82
C GLY A 47 -5.38 -17.16 14.72
N GLY A 48 -5.36 -16.60 13.52
CA GLY A 48 -5.61 -15.20 13.26
C GLY A 48 -7.10 -14.84 13.36
N LEU A 49 -7.39 -13.58 13.63
CA LEU A 49 -8.75 -13.06 13.78
C LEU A 49 -9.23 -12.36 12.50
N PRO A 50 -10.54 -12.38 12.20
CA PRO A 50 -11.09 -11.66 11.06
C PRO A 50 -10.82 -10.15 11.17
N SER A 51 -10.76 -9.50 10.01
CA SER A 51 -10.64 -8.04 9.94
C SER A 51 -11.91 -7.37 10.46
N THR A 52 -11.76 -6.21 11.10
CA THR A 52 -12.85 -5.30 11.47
C THR A 52 -12.80 -4.00 10.68
N ALA A 53 -11.89 -3.90 9.71
CA ALA A 53 -11.72 -2.69 8.91
C ALA A 53 -12.91 -2.50 7.97
N LYS A 54 -13.38 -1.26 7.82
CA LYS A 54 -14.39 -0.89 6.81
C LYS A 54 -13.92 -1.18 5.40
N THR A 55 -12.61 -1.12 5.16
CA THR A 55 -11.99 -1.40 3.87
C THR A 55 -11.36 -2.78 3.87
N ASN A 56 -11.51 -3.52 2.77
CA ASN A 56 -10.91 -4.86 2.63
C ASN A 56 -9.37 -4.75 2.71
N PRO A 57 -8.72 -5.35 3.73
CA PRO A 57 -7.27 -5.22 3.95
C PRO A 57 -6.45 -5.87 2.84
N ILE A 58 -6.99 -6.88 2.17
CA ILE A 58 -6.37 -7.62 1.06
C ILE A 58 -6.33 -6.72 -0.19
N LYS A 59 -7.37 -5.89 -0.39
CA LYS A 59 -7.39 -4.90 -1.47
C LYS A 59 -6.30 -3.84 -1.28
N ALA A 60 -6.14 -3.36 -0.05
CA ALA A 60 -5.09 -2.42 0.29
C ALA A 60 -3.69 -3.05 0.11
N ALA A 61 -3.53 -4.32 0.52
CA ALA A 61 -2.29 -5.06 0.36
C ALA A 61 -1.90 -5.22 -1.12
N LEU A 62 -2.81 -5.66 -1.99
CA LEU A 62 -2.55 -5.83 -3.42
C LEU A 62 -2.21 -4.52 -4.13
N ARG A 63 -2.89 -3.42 -3.78
CA ARG A 63 -2.55 -2.08 -4.31
C ARG A 63 -1.13 -1.69 -3.94
N TYR A 64 -0.73 -1.92 -2.69
CA TYR A 64 0.62 -1.65 -2.23
C TYR A 64 1.65 -2.52 -2.96
N LEU A 65 1.41 -3.83 -3.06
CA LEU A 65 2.31 -4.75 -3.76
C LEU A 65 2.45 -4.40 -5.24
N LYS A 66 1.36 -3.96 -5.88
CA LYS A 66 1.41 -3.43 -7.25
C LYS A 66 2.29 -2.19 -7.36
N GLY A 67 2.11 -1.22 -6.46
CA GLY A 67 2.97 -0.03 -6.41
C GLY A 67 4.44 -0.32 -6.11
N LYS A 68 4.75 -1.52 -5.61
CA LYS A 68 6.12 -2.00 -5.35
C LYS A 68 6.62 -3.02 -6.38
N GLY A 69 5.88 -3.27 -7.45
CA GLY A 69 6.28 -4.22 -8.50
C GLY A 69 6.14 -5.70 -8.13
N PHE A 70 5.61 -6.04 -6.94
CA PHE A 70 5.39 -7.41 -6.49
C PHE A 70 4.06 -8.01 -6.96
N ALA A 71 3.18 -7.19 -7.51
CA ALA A 71 1.91 -7.65 -8.05
C ALA A 71 1.53 -6.89 -9.32
N GLU A 72 0.79 -7.54 -10.20
CA GLU A 72 0.23 -6.94 -11.38
C GLU A 72 -1.24 -7.35 -11.48
N ASN A 73 -2.10 -6.39 -11.79
CA ASN A 73 -3.48 -6.67 -12.11
C ASN A 73 -3.58 -6.86 -13.63
N VAL A 74 -3.74 -8.11 -14.05
CA VAL A 74 -3.72 -8.55 -15.45
C VAL A 74 -5.08 -8.32 -16.12
N SER A 75 -6.18 -8.33 -15.36
CA SER A 75 -7.53 -8.06 -15.88
C SER A 75 -8.39 -7.29 -14.86
N ARG A 76 -9.12 -6.28 -15.31
CA ARG A 76 -10.03 -5.48 -14.46
C ARG A 76 -11.47 -5.99 -14.58
N GLY A 77 -12.26 -5.87 -13.51
CA GLY A 77 -13.69 -6.26 -13.49
C GLY A 77 -14.03 -7.30 -12.40
N SER A 78 -15.22 -7.91 -12.50
CA SER A 78 -15.72 -8.92 -11.54
C SER A 78 -14.86 -10.19 -11.48
N GLY A 79 -14.13 -10.49 -12.55
CA GLY A 79 -13.17 -11.60 -12.64
C GLY A 79 -11.71 -11.14 -12.60
N SER A 80 -11.37 -10.10 -11.81
CA SER A 80 -10.02 -9.53 -11.88
C SER A 80 -8.94 -10.55 -11.52
N THR A 81 -7.95 -10.70 -12.39
CA THR A 81 -6.84 -11.64 -12.25
C THR A 81 -5.59 -10.89 -11.83
N TRP A 82 -4.88 -11.45 -10.86
CA TRP A 82 -3.66 -10.89 -10.30
C TRP A 82 -2.51 -11.87 -10.50
N ARG A 83 -1.38 -11.34 -10.94
CA ARG A 83 -0.10 -12.04 -10.98
C ARG A 83 0.76 -11.53 -9.83
N ILE A 84 1.26 -12.43 -9.00
CA ILE A 84 2.12 -12.12 -7.85
C ILE A 84 3.53 -12.60 -8.17
N PHE A 85 4.52 -11.74 -8.02
CA PHE A 85 5.91 -12.05 -8.33
C PHE A 85 6.68 -12.41 -7.06
N GLU A 86 7.62 -13.34 -7.17
CA GLU A 86 8.55 -13.70 -6.08
C GLU A 86 9.49 -12.54 -5.74
N ASN A 87 9.99 -11.90 -6.79
CA ASN A 87 10.82 -10.71 -6.71
C ASN A 87 10.04 -9.53 -7.32
N PRO A 88 10.27 -8.29 -6.86
CA PRO A 88 9.65 -7.15 -7.52
C PRO A 88 10.09 -7.18 -8.99
N LYS A 89 9.17 -6.90 -9.92
CA LYS A 89 9.58 -6.67 -11.31
C LYS A 89 10.76 -5.69 -11.27
N PRO A 90 11.89 -5.99 -11.97
CA PRO A 90 12.87 -4.95 -12.21
C PRO A 90 12.10 -3.77 -12.77
N VAL A 91 12.48 -2.55 -12.36
CA VAL A 91 11.84 -1.32 -12.84
C VAL A 91 12.17 -1.19 -14.33
N SER A 92 11.54 -2.00 -15.16
CA SER A 92 11.36 -1.73 -16.56
C SER A 92 10.40 -0.56 -16.61
N GLU A 93 10.82 0.47 -17.30
CA GLU A 93 10.24 1.79 -17.44
C GLU A 93 8.72 1.92 -17.19
N PRO A 94 8.30 3.05 -16.62
CA PRO A 94 6.93 3.27 -16.18
C PRO A 94 5.88 2.92 -17.24
N LEU A 95 4.93 2.08 -16.82
CA LEU A 95 3.67 1.83 -17.50
C LEU A 95 2.91 3.15 -17.69
N ASP A 96 2.96 3.63 -18.93
CA ASP A 96 2.38 4.86 -19.47
C ASP A 96 2.85 6.17 -18.82
N THR A 97 3.26 7.11 -19.68
CA THR A 97 3.77 8.44 -19.31
C THR A 97 2.77 9.23 -18.46
N HIS A 98 1.46 8.94 -18.56
CA HIS A 98 0.42 9.65 -17.82
C HIS A 98 0.44 9.28 -16.33
N GLY A 99 0.73 8.02 -15.99
CA GLY A 99 0.88 7.57 -14.61
C GLY A 99 2.04 8.26 -13.88
N LEU A 100 3.18 8.41 -14.55
CA LEU A 100 4.30 9.18 -14.00
C LEU A 100 3.96 10.65 -13.83
N ILE A 101 3.37 11.26 -14.85
CA ILE A 101 3.00 12.68 -14.83
C ILE A 101 2.07 12.94 -13.64
N ALA A 102 1.12 12.04 -13.35
CA ALA A 102 0.23 12.17 -12.22
C ALA A 102 0.96 12.12 -10.86
N VAL A 103 1.92 11.20 -10.71
CA VAL A 103 2.74 11.09 -9.48
C VAL A 103 3.60 12.33 -9.30
N ILE A 104 4.32 12.75 -10.34
CA ILE A 104 5.16 13.95 -10.31
C ILE A 104 4.31 15.19 -9.98
N ARG A 105 3.12 15.33 -10.57
CA ARG A 105 2.20 16.44 -10.27
C ARG A 105 1.77 16.46 -8.80
N SER A 106 1.45 15.30 -8.22
CA SER A 106 1.09 15.22 -6.80
C SER A 106 2.24 15.60 -5.88
N GLU A 107 3.47 15.26 -6.26
CA GLU A 107 4.66 15.56 -5.46
C GLU A 107 5.02 17.03 -5.55
N ILE A 108 4.92 17.63 -6.75
CA ILE A 108 5.01 19.09 -6.94
C ILE A 108 3.98 19.80 -6.05
N GLN A 109 2.71 19.38 -6.08
CA GLN A 109 1.66 20.01 -5.26
C GLN A 109 1.97 19.96 -3.76
N TYR A 110 2.46 18.81 -3.27
CA TYR A 110 2.83 18.65 -1.87
C TYR A 110 3.99 19.59 -1.49
N LEU A 111 5.04 19.64 -2.31
CA LEU A 111 6.18 20.51 -2.08
C LEU A 111 5.79 21.99 -2.10
N THR A 112 4.91 22.41 -3.01
CA THR A 112 4.39 23.77 -3.04
C THR A 112 3.70 24.14 -1.73
N THR A 113 2.78 23.30 -1.24
CA THR A 113 2.10 23.55 0.04
C THR A 113 3.07 23.59 1.22
N LEU A 114 4.13 22.78 1.19
CA LEU A 114 5.15 22.79 2.23
C LEU A 114 5.97 24.09 2.21
N ILE A 115 6.33 24.58 1.02
CA ILE A 115 7.02 25.87 0.84
C ILE A 115 6.16 27.01 1.39
N GLU A 116 4.89 27.09 1.00
CA GLU A 116 3.95 28.13 1.49
C GLU A 116 3.84 28.11 3.02
N SER A 117 3.83 26.92 3.63
CA SER A 117 3.82 26.78 5.09
C SER A 117 5.08 27.32 5.74
N PHE A 118 6.25 27.13 5.12
CA PHE A 118 7.51 27.64 5.65
C PHE A 118 7.63 29.16 5.48
N GLU A 119 7.21 29.71 4.35
CA GLU A 119 7.17 31.16 4.11
C GLU A 119 6.30 31.89 5.13
N ARG A 120 5.13 31.31 5.47
CA ARG A 120 4.27 31.83 6.53
C ARG A 120 5.00 31.86 7.88
N ARG A 121 5.66 30.76 8.25
CA ARG A 121 6.37 30.65 9.52
C ARG A 121 7.56 31.61 9.60
N ILE A 122 8.26 31.85 8.49
CA ILE A 122 9.32 32.87 8.40
C ILE A 122 8.71 34.25 8.67
N SER A 123 7.60 34.59 8.01
CA SER A 123 6.93 35.89 8.17
C SER A 123 6.47 36.14 9.62
N GLU A 124 5.94 35.11 10.29
CA GLU A 124 5.54 35.18 11.70
C GLU A 124 6.73 35.44 12.64
N LEU A 125 7.87 34.78 12.38
CA LEU A 125 9.09 34.97 13.16
C LEU A 125 9.69 36.36 12.95
N GLU A 126 9.72 36.86 11.70
CA GLU A 126 10.17 38.21 11.39
C GLU A 126 9.31 39.28 12.08
N ALA A 127 7.98 39.10 12.07
CA ALA A 127 7.06 39.99 12.77
C ALA A 127 7.29 39.99 14.29
N THR A 128 7.63 38.84 14.87
CA THR A 128 7.95 38.71 16.30
C THR A 128 9.26 39.43 16.64
N LEU A 129 10.32 39.20 15.86
CA LEU A 129 11.62 39.86 16.04
C LEU A 129 11.54 41.39 15.90
N THR A 130 10.61 41.89 15.08
CA THR A 130 10.40 43.33 14.90
C THR A 130 9.68 43.95 16.11
N LYS A 131 8.78 43.21 16.78
CA LYS A 131 8.10 43.64 18.00
C LYS A 131 8.99 43.67 19.22
N ASP A 132 9.94 42.73 19.33
CA ASP A 132 10.87 42.67 20.46
C ASP A 132 11.99 43.74 20.43
N ARG A 133 12.07 44.53 19.33
CA ARG A 133 13.05 45.61 19.14
C ARG A 133 12.50 47.02 19.38
N GLN A 134 11.22 47.16 19.72
CA GLN A 134 10.59 48.42 20.13
C GLN A 134 10.40 48.45 21.65
#